data_AF-A0A6C0HNT5-F1
#
_entry.id   AF-A0A6C0HNT5-F1
#
_cell.length_a   1.000
_cell.length_b   1.000
_cell.length_c   1.000
_cell.angle_alpha   90.00
_cell.angle_beta   90.00
_cell.angle_gamma   90.00
#
_symmetry.space_group_name_H-M   'P 1'
#
loop_
_entity.id
_entity.type
_entity.pdbx_description
1 polymer ?
#
loop_
_entity_poly.entity_id
_entity_poly.type
_entity_poly.pdbx_seq_one_letter_code
_entity_poly.pdbx_strand_id
1 'polypeptide(L)' 'MGKYIDFRYFLVSLAIGLLYIYISDDHRKVMVLYPTPDNIKEYQYKDKTDTCFSYEFKEKACPSDASQYHSILLQK' A
#
# COMPACT_ATOMS: atom_id res chain seq x y z
N MET A 1 -2.56 46.90 3.33
CA MET A 1 -2.59 45.56 2.71
C MET A 1 -2.78 45.57 1.18
N GLY A 2 -3.55 46.49 0.58
CA GLY A 2 -3.91 46.41 -0.86
C GLY A 2 -3.02 47.18 -1.86
N LYS A 3 -1.73 47.41 -1.59
CA LYS A 3 -0.85 48.17 -2.51
C LYS A 3 0.04 47.29 -3.41
N TYR A 4 0.13 45.99 -3.14
CA TYR A 4 1.07 45.08 -3.81
C TYR A 4 0.45 43.76 -4.31
N ILE A 5 -0.74 43.39 -3.81
CA ILE A 5 -1.41 42.14 -4.20
C ILE A 5 -2.80 42.48 -4.71
N ASP A 6 -2.99 42.26 -6.00
CA ASP A 6 -4.31 42.32 -6.62
C ASP A 6 -4.99 40.95 -6.45
N PHE A 7 -6.12 40.97 -5.76
CA PHE A 7 -6.87 39.78 -5.37
C PHE A 7 -7.34 38.96 -6.58
N ARG A 8 -7.62 39.60 -7.72
CA ARG A 8 -8.06 38.91 -8.94
C ARG A 8 -6.94 38.06 -9.52
N TYR A 9 -5.75 38.63 -9.65
CA TYR A 9 -4.58 37.91 -10.16
C TYR A 9 -4.13 36.81 -9.20
N PHE A 10 -4.22 37.03 -7.89
CA PHE A 10 -3.98 35.99 -6.89
C PHE A 10 -4.90 34.78 -7.10
N LEU A 11 -6.21 34.99 -7.23
CA LEU A 11 -7.17 33.91 -7.46
C LEU A 11 -6.91 33.16 -8.77
N VAL A 12 -6.56 33.87 -9.84
CA VAL A 12 -6.23 33.24 -11.13
C VAL A 12 -4.98 32.37 -11.00
N SER A 13 -3.91 32.88 -10.39
CA SER A 13 -2.68 32.09 -10.17
C SER A 13 -2.90 30.88 -9.27
N LEU A 14 -3.76 31.00 -8.25
CA LEU A 14 -4.12 29.91 -7.35
C LEU A 14 -4.90 28.81 -8.09
N ALA A 15 -5.88 29.19 -8.91
CA ALA A 15 -6.66 28.26 -9.71
C ALA A 15 -5.78 27.48 -10.71
N ILE A 16 -4.85 28.17 -11.37
CA ILE A 16 -3.89 27.53 -12.29
C ILE A 16 -2.97 26.56 -11.52
N GLY A 17 -2.47 26.94 -10.35
CA GLY A 17 -1.64 26.07 -9.51
C GLY A 17 -2.36 24.80 -9.05
N LEU A 18 -3.62 24.94 -8.60
CA LEU A 18 -4.45 23.80 -8.21
C LEU A 18 -4.75 22.88 -9.41
N LEU A 19 -5.05 23.46 -10.57
CA LEU A 19 -5.25 22.70 -11.79
C LEU A 19 -3.99 21.95 -12.22
N TYR A 20 -2.82 22.58 -12.11
CA TYR A 20 -1.54 21.96 -12.42
C TYR A 20 -1.26 20.75 -11.52
N ILE A 21 -1.47 20.87 -10.21
CA ILE A 21 -1.32 19.75 -9.27
C ILE A 21 -2.31 18.63 -9.58
N TYR A 22 -3.54 18.97 -9.95
CA TYR A 22 -4.56 17.97 -10.30
C TYR A 22 -4.20 17.17 -11.56
N ILE A 23 -3.66 17.83 -12.58
CA ILE A 23 -3.26 17.17 -13.84
C ILE A 23 -1.90 16.47 -13.69
N SER A 24 -1.02 16.97 -12.81
CA SER A 24 0.25 16.34 -12.46
C SER A 24 -0.01 15.14 -11.56
N ASP A 25 -0.52 14.07 -12.17
CA ASP A 25 -0.81 12.79 -11.51
C ASP A 25 0.45 12.27 -10.79
N ASP A 26 0.46 12.36 -9.46
CA ASP A 26 1.40 11.62 -8.63
C ASP A 26 0.97 10.16 -8.70
N HIS A 27 1.64 9.40 -9.56
CA HIS A 27 1.37 8.00 -9.79
C HIS A 27 1.14 7.28 -8.46
N ARG A 28 -0.08 6.80 -8.25
CA ARG A 28 -0.45 6.01 -7.07
C ARG A 28 0.62 4.94 -6.86
N LYS A 29 1.45 5.10 -5.83
CA LYS A 29 2.47 4.13 -5.47
C LYS A 29 1.77 2.83 -5.10
N VAL A 30 1.92 1.82 -5.96
CA VAL A 30 1.46 0.46 -5.67
C VAL A 30 2.37 -0.09 -4.58
N MET A 31 1.90 -0.07 -3.34
CA MET A 31 2.59 -0.71 -2.23
C MET A 31 2.27 -2.20 -2.24
N VAL A 32 3.29 -3.03 -2.49
CA VAL A 32 3.15 -4.49 -2.38
C VAL A 32 3.28 -4.86 -0.91
N LEU A 33 2.14 -5.15 -0.27
CA LEU A 33 2.09 -5.58 1.12
C LEU A 33 2.03 -7.12 1.19
N TYR A 34 2.90 -7.71 2.00
CA TYR A 34 2.89 -9.14 2.24
C TYR A 34 2.00 -9.48 3.46
N PRO A 35 1.30 -10.63 3.43
CA PRO A 35 0.54 -11.10 4.58
C PRO A 35 1.44 -11.42 5.77
N THR A 36 1.15 -10.80 6.90
CA THR A 36 1.71 -11.10 8.22
C THR A 36 0.58 -11.51 9.17
N PRO A 37 0.85 -12.27 10.24
CA PRO A 37 -0.17 -12.67 11.22
C PRO A 37 -1.01 -11.50 11.75
N ASP A 38 -0.39 -10.32 11.88
CA ASP A 38 -1.03 -9.12 12.39
C ASP A 38 -1.91 -8.42 11.34
N ASN A 39 -1.51 -8.39 10.07
CA ASN A 39 -2.18 -7.61 9.03
C ASN A 39 -3.17 -8.41 8.17
N ILE A 40 -3.24 -9.74 8.34
CA ILE A 40 -3.96 -10.62 7.41
C ILE A 40 -5.48 -10.42 7.38
N LYS A 41 -6.03 -9.83 8.44
CA LYS A 41 -7.46 -9.53 8.58
C LYS A 41 -7.82 -8.16 8.01
N GLU A 42 -6.84 -7.29 7.79
CA GLU A 42 -7.05 -5.90 7.38
C GLU A 42 -7.02 -5.72 5.86
N TYR A 43 -6.32 -6.60 5.13
CA TYR A 43 -6.09 -6.46 3.70
C TYR A 43 -6.54 -7.70 2.91
N GLN A 44 -7.09 -7.46 1.71
CA GLN A 44 -7.33 -8.49 0.71
C GLN A 44 -6.18 -8.51 -0.30
N TYR A 45 -5.77 -9.70 -0.71
CA TYR A 45 -4.64 -9.89 -1.59
C TYR A 45 -5.14 -10.21 -3.00
N LYS A 46 -4.42 -9.68 -3.98
CA LYS A 46 -4.74 -9.86 -5.39
C LYS A 46 -3.65 -10.72 -6.02
N ASP A 47 -4.05 -11.81 -6.66
CA ASP A 47 -3.11 -12.67 -7.39
C ASP A 47 -2.83 -12.15 -8.81
N LYS A 48 -1.94 -12.86 -9.52
CA LYS A 48 -1.57 -12.55 -10.91
C LYS A 48 -2.73 -12.77 -11.90
N THR A 49 -3.79 -13.46 -11.49
CA THR A 49 -4.99 -13.74 -12.29
C THR A 49 -6.15 -12.80 -11.98
N ASP A 50 -5.86 -11.66 -11.33
CA ASP A 50 -6.83 -10.63 -10.97
C ASP A 50 -7.88 -11.07 -9.94
N THR A 51 -7.68 -12.22 -9.28
CA THR A 51 -8.61 -12.76 -8.29
C THR A 51 -8.23 -12.25 -6.90
N CYS A 52 -9.23 -11.76 -6.15
CA CYS A 52 -9.09 -11.30 -4.78
C CYS A 52 -9.34 -12.45 -3.80
N PHE A 53 -8.48 -12.59 -2.80
CA PHE A 53 -8.58 -13.62 -1.78
C PHE A 53 -8.05 -13.14 -0.42
N SER A 54 -8.53 -13.80 0.63
CA SER A 54 -8.09 -13.57 2.00
C SER A 54 -7.40 -14.82 2.53
N TYR A 55 -6.34 -14.63 3.28
CA TYR A 55 -5.66 -15.72 3.96
C TYR A 55 -6.23 -15.89 5.37
N GLU A 56 -6.19 -17.12 5.87
CA GLU A 56 -6.53 -17.45 7.25
C GLU A 56 -5.35 -18.22 7.87
N PHE A 57 -4.68 -17.61 8.85
CA PHE A 57 -3.68 -18.34 9.62
C PHE A 57 -4.36 -19.24 10.64
N LYS A 58 -4.00 -20.52 10.62
CA LYS A 58 -4.42 -21.50 11.62
C LYS A 58 -3.23 -21.81 12.50
N GLU A 59 -3.33 -21.41 13.76
CA GLU A 59 -2.35 -21.80 14.76
C GLU A 59 -2.40 -23.32 14.95
N LYS A 60 -1.23 -23.94 14.88
CA LYS A 60 -1.05 -25.39 15.00
C LYS A 60 0.03 -25.63 16.02
N ALA A 61 -0.18 -26.60 16.90
CA ALA A 61 0.85 -27.04 17.82
C ALA A 61 2.03 -27.61 17.02
N CYS A 62 3.26 -27.23 17.40
CA CYS A 62 4.45 -27.85 16.83
C CYS A 62 4.44 -29.35 17.15
N PRO A 63 4.66 -30.23 16.15
CA PRO A 63 4.71 -31.66 16.40
C PRO A 63 5.86 -31.99 17.36
N SER A 64 5.59 -32.83 18.36
CA SER A 64 6.63 -33.27 19.31
C SER A 64 7.65 -34.21 18.67
N ASP A 65 7.31 -34.79 17.53
CA ASP A 65 8.14 -35.74 16.79
C ASP A 65 9.05 -35.01 15.79
N ALA A 66 10.35 -35.24 15.93
CA ALA A 66 11.38 -34.63 15.11
C ALA A 66 11.36 -35.09 13.64
N SER A 67 10.73 -36.22 13.34
CA SER A 67 10.63 -36.75 11.98
C SER A 67 9.69 -35.95 11.07
N GLN A 68 8.83 -35.12 11.65
CA GLN A 68 7.85 -34.31 10.92
C GLN A 68 8.40 -32.93 10.50
N TYR A 69 9.63 -32.60 10.88
CA TYR A 69 10.28 -31.37 10.45
C TYR A 69 10.88 -31.52 9.05
N HIS A 70 10.62 -30.56 8.17
CA HIS A 70 11.38 -30.38 6.95
C HIS A 70 12.52 -29.40 7.19
N SER A 71 13.76 -29.88 7.05
CA SER A 71 14.94 -29.03 7.08
C SER A 71 15.04 -28.27 5.77
N ILE A 72 14.85 -26.95 5.82
CA ILE A 72 15.12 -26.06 4.70
C ILE A 72 16.54 -25.53 4.89
N LEU A 73 17.40 -25.67 3.88
CA LEU A 73 18.72 -25.06 3.90
C LEU A 73 18.54 -23.55 3.73
N LEU A 74 18.82 -22.79 4.79
CA LEU A 74 18.93 -21.34 4.68
C LEU A 74 20.13 -21.05 3.79
N GLN A 75 19.88 -20.51 2.59
CA GLN A 75 20.96 -20.06 1.72
C GLN A 75 21.66 -18.90 2.42
N LYS A 76 22.97 -19.09 2.68
CA LYS A 76 23.86 -18.11 3.29
C LYS A 76 24.37 -17.11 2.26
#